data_AF-E7QVT9-F1
#
_entry.id   AF-E7QVT9-F1
#
_cell.length_a   1.000
_cell.length_b   1.000
_cell.length_c   1.000
_cell.angle_alpha   90.00
_cell.angle_beta   90.00
_cell.angle_gamma   90.00
#
_symmetry.space_group_name_H-M   'P 1'
#
loop_
_entity.id
_entity.type
_entity.pdbx_description
1 polymer ?
#
loop_
_entity_poly.entity_id
_entity_poly.type
_entity_poly.pdbx_seq_one_letter_code
_entity_poly.pdbx_strand_id
1 'polypeptide(L)'
;MTYELFARQIELDTTRIAEPRHTIREQLAEYENGRRRQFELTFDFTDGFTGDVHRELRTIAYGDTRTYGQIAERLGTAPIAVGQACARNPIPVVIPCHRVVGTDSLGGYIYPGLKEKLLNFEQANTRETDIATSTGDTTHERF
;
A
#
# COMPACT_ATOMS: atom_id res chain seq x y z
N MET A 1 -1.17 -11.48 -13.52
CA MET A 1 -0.39 -10.56 -14.36
C MET A 1 0.92 -10.29 -13.66
N THR A 2 2.04 -10.35 -14.38
CA THR A 2 3.34 -9.92 -13.85
C THR A 2 3.56 -8.45 -14.15
N TYR A 3 4.13 -7.73 -13.18
CA TYR A 3 4.51 -6.32 -13.32
C TYR A 3 5.92 -6.13 -12.77
N GLU A 4 6.72 -5.27 -13.41
CA GLU A 4 8.05 -4.91 -12.91
C GLU A 4 7.92 -3.63 -12.08
N LEU A 5 8.20 -3.72 -10.78
CA LEU A 5 8.18 -2.61 -9.83
C LEU A 5 9.54 -2.50 -9.16
N PHE A 6 10.21 -1.35 -9.30
CA PHE A 6 11.56 -1.12 -8.78
C PHE A 6 12.56 -2.22 -9.16
N ALA A 7 12.56 -2.58 -10.45
CA ALA A 7 13.36 -3.66 -11.04
C ALA A 7 13.13 -5.04 -10.40
N ARG A 8 11.93 -5.29 -9.87
CA ARG A 8 11.51 -6.59 -9.31
C ARG A 8 10.20 -7.03 -9.94
N GLN A 9 10.10 -8.31 -10.27
CA GLN A 9 8.84 -8.88 -10.73
C GLN A 9 7.92 -9.15 -9.55
N ILE A 10 6.71 -8.60 -9.63
CA ILE A 10 5.60 -8.92 -8.73
C ILE A 10 4.49 -9.60 -9.52
N GLU A 11 3.77 -10.48 -8.85
CA GLU A 11 2.62 -11.18 -9.39
C GLU A 11 1.35 -10.61 -8.78
N LEU A 12 0.39 -10.29 -9.65
CA LEU A 12 -0.90 -9.75 -9.28
C LEU A 12 -1.98 -10.66 -9.85
N ASP A 13 -2.84 -11.22 -9.00
CA ASP A 13 -4.04 -11.91 -9.45
C ASP A 13 -5.08 -10.90 -9.95
N THR A 14 -4.93 -10.49 -11.21
CA THR A 14 -5.83 -9.53 -11.85
C THR A 14 -7.22 -10.10 -12.13
N THR A 15 -7.49 -11.39 -11.84
CA THR A 15 -8.87 -11.92 -11.91
C THR A 15 -9.74 -11.37 -10.80
N ARG A 16 -9.12 -10.80 -9.76
CA ARG A 16 -9.78 -10.17 -8.62
C ARG A 16 -9.99 -8.67 -8.76
N ILE A 17 -9.57 -8.07 -9.88
CA ILE A 17 -9.70 -6.64 -10.14
C ILE A 17 -10.67 -6.47 -11.31
N ALA A 18 -11.69 -5.62 -11.13
CA ALA A 18 -12.73 -5.42 -12.16
C ALA A 18 -12.18 -4.66 -13.38
N GLU A 19 -11.24 -3.74 -13.15
CA GLU A 19 -10.66 -2.91 -14.18
C GLU A 19 -9.76 -3.71 -15.12
N PRO A 20 -9.67 -3.31 -16.41
CA PRO A 20 -8.82 -3.99 -17.37
C PRO A 20 -7.33 -3.83 -17.03
N ARG A 21 -6.51 -4.79 -17.49
CA ARG A 21 -5.07 -4.82 -17.19
C ARG A 21 -4.31 -3.53 -17.53
N HIS A 22 -4.74 -2.79 -18.56
CA HIS A 22 -4.08 -1.52 -18.91
C HIS A 22 -4.29 -0.45 -17.83
N THR A 23 -5.49 -0.32 -17.25
CA THR A 23 -5.78 0.58 -16.13
C THR A 23 -4.96 0.21 -14.89
N ILE A 24 -4.85 -1.10 -14.60
CA ILE A 24 -4.03 -1.58 -13.49
C ILE A 24 -2.56 -1.18 -13.68
N ARG A 25 -2.03 -1.38 -14.90
CA ARG A 25 -0.64 -1.02 -15.23
C ARG A 25 -0.38 0.48 -15.19
N GLU A 26 -1.34 1.29 -15.63
CA GLU A 26 -1.28 2.74 -15.57
C GLU A 26 -1.17 3.21 -14.11
N GLN A 27 -2.09 2.76 -13.24
CA GLN A 27 -2.04 3.13 -11.83
C GLN A 27 -0.77 2.65 -11.11
N LEU A 28 -0.26 1.46 -11.45
CA LEU A 28 1.03 0.99 -10.92
C LEU A 28 2.19 1.87 -11.40
N ALA A 29 2.19 2.31 -12.65
CA ALA A 29 3.21 3.23 -13.16
C ALA A 29 3.11 4.61 -12.50
N GLU A 30 1.91 5.11 -12.25
CA GLU A 30 1.72 6.35 -11.48
C GLU A 30 2.24 6.21 -10.05
N TYR A 31 2.00 5.07 -9.40
CA TYR A 31 2.50 4.77 -8.06
C TYR A 31 4.03 4.72 -8.06
N GLU A 32 4.65 3.99 -8.99
CA GLU A 32 6.11 3.87 -9.10
C GLU A 32 6.80 5.21 -9.35
N ASN A 33 6.12 6.13 -10.05
CA ASN A 33 6.61 7.49 -10.29
C ASN A 33 6.19 8.51 -9.20
N GLY A 34 5.61 8.06 -8.09
CA GLY A 34 5.25 8.92 -6.95
C GLY A 34 4.00 9.77 -7.16
N ARG A 35 3.32 9.64 -8.30
CA ARG A 35 2.13 10.42 -8.67
C ARG A 35 0.83 9.88 -8.10
N ARG A 36 0.80 8.60 -7.68
CA ARG A 36 -0.38 7.96 -7.08
C ARG A 36 -0.13 7.53 -5.65
N ARG A 37 -1.03 7.97 -4.76
CA ARG A 37 -1.05 7.62 -3.33
C ARG A 37 -2.12 6.59 -2.97
N GLN A 38 -3.17 6.48 -3.78
CA GLN A 38 -4.27 5.53 -3.59
C GLN A 38 -4.66 4.88 -4.90
N PHE A 39 -4.89 3.56 -4.88
CA PHE A 39 -5.40 2.82 -6.03
C PHE A 39 -6.92 2.91 -6.10
N GLU A 40 -7.42 3.39 -7.23
CA GLU A 40 -8.84 3.45 -7.59
C GLU A 40 -9.15 2.21 -8.43
N LEU A 41 -9.05 1.06 -7.78
CA LEU A 41 -9.34 -0.25 -8.38
C LEU A 41 -10.41 -0.94 -7.54
N THR A 42 -11.38 -1.52 -8.22
CA THR A 42 -12.47 -2.29 -7.63
C THR A 42 -12.00 -3.71 -7.45
N PHE A 43 -11.90 -4.14 -6.19
CA PHE A 43 -11.37 -5.46 -5.84
C PHE A 43 -12.47 -6.38 -5.31
N ASP A 44 -12.50 -7.61 -5.83
CA ASP A 44 -13.29 -8.72 -5.31
C ASP A 44 -12.60 -9.33 -4.09
N PHE A 45 -13.06 -8.92 -2.91
CA PHE A 45 -12.53 -9.44 -1.64
C PHE A 45 -13.00 -10.87 -1.39
N THR A 46 -12.08 -11.72 -0.94
CA THR A 46 -12.46 -13.05 -0.44
C THR A 46 -13.43 -12.91 0.73
N ASP A 47 -14.46 -13.74 0.78
CA ASP A 47 -15.38 -13.76 1.93
C ASP A 47 -14.67 -14.19 3.22
N GLY A 48 -15.18 -13.69 4.35
CA GLY A 48 -14.68 -13.99 5.68
C GLY A 48 -13.39 -13.27 6.04
N PHE A 49 -12.71 -13.80 7.07
CA PHE A 49 -11.64 -13.11 7.80
C PHE A 49 -10.49 -12.59 6.93
N THR A 50 -10.07 -13.33 5.91
CA THR A 50 -8.96 -12.89 5.05
C THR A 50 -9.34 -11.62 4.28
N GLY A 51 -10.58 -11.54 3.76
CA GLY A 51 -11.07 -10.33 3.11
C GLY A 51 -11.31 -9.18 4.07
N ASP A 52 -11.74 -9.46 5.31
CA ASP A 52 -11.86 -8.43 6.36
C ASP A 52 -10.50 -7.78 6.65
N VAL A 53 -9.45 -8.59 6.79
CA VAL A 53 -8.08 -8.09 6.92
C VAL A 53 -7.71 -7.27 5.69
N HIS A 54 -7.89 -7.79 4.47
CA HIS A 54 -7.53 -7.07 3.24
C HIS A 54 -8.27 -5.72 3.09
N ARG A 55 -9.54 -5.64 3.49
CA ARG A 55 -10.30 -4.38 3.56
C ARG A 55 -9.67 -3.41 4.54
N GLU A 56 -9.33 -3.89 5.74
CA GLU A 56 -8.68 -3.09 6.78
C GLU A 56 -7.32 -2.56 6.31
N LEU A 57 -6.51 -3.37 5.62
CA LEU A 57 -5.22 -2.95 5.07
C LEU A 57 -5.34 -1.75 4.13
N ARG A 58 -6.40 -1.69 3.30
CA ARG A 58 -6.62 -0.57 2.37
C ARG A 58 -6.96 0.74 3.08
N THR A 59 -7.30 0.71 4.37
CA THR A 59 -7.55 1.93 5.15
C THR A 59 -6.25 2.58 5.65
N ILE A 60 -5.11 1.89 5.56
CA ILE A 60 -3.81 2.43 5.95
C ILE A 60 -3.35 3.40 4.86
N ALA A 61 -3.20 4.68 5.21
CA ALA A 61 -2.82 5.73 4.29
C ALA A 61 -1.41 5.53 3.68
N TYR A 62 -1.15 6.19 2.56
CA TYR A 62 0.17 6.20 1.92
C TYR A 62 1.21 6.84 2.85
N GLY A 63 2.35 6.19 3.02
CA GLY A 63 3.43 6.66 3.92
C GLY A 63 3.20 6.34 5.40
N ASP A 64 2.02 5.85 5.77
CA ASP A 64 1.70 5.40 7.12
C ASP A 64 1.90 3.90 7.30
N THR A 65 2.11 3.49 8.55
CA THR A 65 2.16 2.08 8.95
C THR A 65 1.18 1.77 10.06
N ARG A 66 0.80 0.48 10.17
CA ARG A 66 0.13 -0.08 11.34
C ARG A 66 0.84 -1.35 11.78
N THR A 67 0.78 -1.65 13.08
CA THR A 67 1.33 -2.92 13.56
C THR A 67 0.35 -4.06 13.33
N TYR A 68 0.86 -5.29 13.23
CA TYR A 68 0.00 -6.48 13.25
C TYR A 68 -0.93 -6.51 14.46
N GLY A 69 -0.46 -6.00 15.61
CA GLY A 69 -1.26 -5.88 16.84
C GLY A 69 -2.42 -4.89 16.72
N GLN A 70 -2.19 -3.71 16.16
CA GLN A 70 -3.24 -2.70 15.96
C GLN A 70 -4.37 -3.21 15.05
N ILE A 71 -4.02 -3.91 13.97
CA ILE A 71 -5.00 -4.50 13.06
C ILE A 71 -5.74 -5.65 13.75
N ALA A 72 -5.02 -6.48 14.50
CA ALA A 72 -5.59 -7.60 15.22
C ALA A 72 -6.60 -7.14 16.27
N GLU A 73 -6.27 -6.11 17.03
CA GLU A 73 -7.16 -5.48 18.01
C GLU A 73 -8.45 -4.98 17.35
N ARG A 74 -8.32 -4.24 16.23
CA ARG A 74 -9.49 -3.69 15.51
C ARG A 74 -10.42 -4.77 14.95
N LEU A 75 -9.88 -5.92 14.58
CA LEU A 75 -10.64 -7.05 14.03
C LEU A 75 -11.00 -8.13 15.07
N GLY A 76 -10.66 -7.93 16.35
CA GLY A 76 -10.93 -8.91 17.41
C GLY A 76 -10.23 -10.25 17.20
N THR A 77 -8.98 -10.24 16.76
CA THR A 77 -8.20 -11.44 16.39
C THR A 77 -6.77 -11.41 16.96
N ALA A 78 -5.94 -12.37 16.58
CA ALA A 78 -4.53 -12.42 16.96
C ALA A 78 -3.60 -11.85 15.85
N PRO A 79 -2.46 -11.21 16.22
CA PRO A 79 -1.49 -10.68 15.24
C PRO A 79 -1.00 -11.72 14.22
N ILE A 80 -0.85 -12.97 14.64
CA ILE A 80 -0.41 -14.07 13.77
C ILE A 80 -1.44 -14.37 12.65
N ALA A 81 -2.74 -14.24 12.94
CA ALA A 81 -3.79 -14.42 11.95
C ALA A 81 -3.77 -13.31 10.89
N VAL A 82 -3.50 -12.06 11.32
CA VAL A 82 -3.28 -10.93 10.40
C VAL A 82 -2.06 -11.19 9.51
N GLY A 83 -0.95 -11.66 10.09
CA GLY A 83 0.25 -12.04 9.32
C GLY A 83 -0.03 -13.11 8.25
N GLN A 84 -0.81 -14.14 8.60
CA GLN A 84 -1.24 -15.18 7.65
C GLN A 84 -2.12 -14.61 6.53
N ALA A 85 -3.07 -13.72 6.84
CA ALA A 85 -3.89 -13.05 5.84
C ALA A 85 -3.06 -12.13 4.92
N CYS A 86 -2.05 -11.43 5.46
CA CYS A 86 -1.10 -10.63 4.68
C CYS A 86 -0.28 -11.48 3.69
N ALA A 87 0.14 -12.69 4.10
CA ALA A 87 0.88 -13.62 3.25
C ALA A 87 0.02 -14.19 2.11
N ARG A 88 -1.31 -14.15 2.24
CA ARG A 88 -2.29 -14.58 1.22
C ARG A 88 -2.81 -13.43 0.37
N ASN A 89 -2.17 -12.27 0.40
CA ASN A 89 -2.57 -11.12 -0.41
C ASN A 89 -2.38 -11.44 -1.91
N PRO A 90 -3.45 -11.52 -2.71
CA PRO A 90 -3.35 -11.88 -4.12
C PRO A 90 -2.88 -10.73 -5.01
N ILE A 91 -2.88 -9.49 -4.50
CA ILE A 91 -2.53 -8.27 -5.23
C ILE A 91 -1.64 -7.34 -4.37
N PRO A 92 -0.41 -7.76 -4.06
CA PRO A 92 0.57 -6.95 -3.31
C PRO A 92 0.71 -5.54 -3.89
N VAL A 93 1.04 -4.57 -3.04
CA VAL A 93 1.11 -3.11 -3.34
C VAL A 93 -0.27 -2.46 -3.50
N VAL A 94 -1.17 -3.04 -4.28
CA VAL A 94 -2.55 -2.55 -4.44
C VAL A 94 -3.35 -2.73 -3.15
N ILE A 95 -3.31 -3.94 -2.57
CA ILE A 95 -3.59 -4.14 -1.14
C ILE A 95 -2.27 -3.90 -0.40
N PRO A 96 -2.16 -2.85 0.43
CA PRO A 96 -0.86 -2.35 0.90
C PRO A 96 -0.36 -3.11 2.13
N CYS A 97 -0.21 -4.44 2.03
CA CYS A 97 0.28 -5.26 3.15
C CYS A 97 1.73 -4.98 3.56
N HIS A 98 2.50 -4.28 2.73
CA HIS A 98 3.83 -3.76 3.10
C HIS A 98 3.76 -2.69 4.20
N ARG A 99 2.61 -2.03 4.38
CA ARG A 99 2.37 -1.04 5.45
C ARG A 99 2.10 -1.66 6.83
N VAL A 100 1.96 -2.99 6.90
CA VAL A 100 1.79 -3.70 8.18
C VAL A 100 3.15 -4.15 8.70
N VAL A 101 3.54 -3.71 9.90
CA VAL A 101 4.86 -4.00 10.49
C VAL A 101 4.74 -4.66 11.86
N GLY A 102 5.83 -5.24 12.36
CA GLY A 102 5.95 -5.59 13.78
C GLY A 102 6.19 -4.35 14.64
N THR A 103 6.06 -4.47 15.95
CA THR A 103 6.39 -3.38 16.89
C THR A 103 7.85 -2.97 16.75
N ASP A 104 8.76 -3.95 16.67
CA ASP A 104 10.22 -3.74 16.62
C ASP A 104 10.87 -4.39 15.39
N SER A 105 10.09 -4.69 14.35
CA SER A 105 10.61 -5.31 13.12
C SER A 105 9.78 -4.97 11.89
N LEU A 106 10.37 -5.08 10.71
CA LEU A 106 9.62 -4.93 9.45
C LEU A 106 8.56 -6.02 9.29
N GLY A 107 8.75 -7.21 9.86
CA GLY A 107 7.89 -8.38 9.62
C GLY A 107 8.05 -8.97 8.20
N GLY A 108 7.22 -9.96 7.88
CA GLY A 108 7.30 -10.70 6.62
C GLY A 108 6.76 -9.95 5.41
N TYR A 109 7.28 -10.31 4.24
CA TYR A 109 6.76 -9.93 2.92
C TYR A 109 7.15 -10.98 1.88
N ILE A 110 6.27 -11.24 0.91
CA ILE A 110 6.49 -12.32 -0.07
C ILE A 110 7.66 -12.01 -1.04
N TYR A 111 8.04 -10.74 -1.19
CA TYR A 111 9.15 -10.31 -2.02
C TYR A 111 10.32 -9.76 -1.17
N PRO A 112 11.46 -10.47 -1.09
CA PRO A 112 12.60 -10.04 -0.29
C PRO A 112 13.07 -8.61 -0.61
N GLY A 113 13.27 -7.80 0.44
CA GLY A 113 13.72 -6.40 0.33
C GLY A 113 12.72 -5.40 -0.27
N LEU A 114 11.63 -5.85 -0.89
CA LEU A 114 10.66 -4.95 -1.52
C LEU A 114 9.86 -4.16 -0.48
N LYS A 115 9.55 -4.75 0.68
CA LYS A 115 8.81 -4.07 1.76
C LYS A 115 9.52 -2.81 2.24
N GLU A 116 10.81 -2.91 2.57
CA GLU A 116 11.62 -1.78 2.99
C GLU A 116 11.71 -0.72 1.87
N LYS A 117 11.91 -1.15 0.62
CA LYS A 117 11.96 -0.25 -0.53
C LYS A 117 10.65 0.53 -0.71
N LEU A 118 9.50 -0.13 -0.59
CA LEU A 118 8.18 0.50 -0.67
C LEU A 118 7.96 1.49 0.47
N LEU A 119 8.23 1.10 1.72
CA LEU A 119 8.07 1.98 2.87
C LEU A 119 8.93 3.25 2.74
N ASN A 120 10.21 3.09 2.41
CA ASN A 120 11.12 4.23 2.20
C ASN A 120 10.67 5.11 1.04
N PHE A 121 10.18 4.51 -0.05
CA PHE A 121 9.66 5.23 -1.20
C PHE A 121 8.42 6.05 -0.83
N GLU A 122 7.45 5.47 -0.13
CA GLU A 122 6.25 6.19 0.30
C GLU A 122 6.58 7.32 1.26
N GLN A 123 7.46 7.09 2.23
CA GLN A 123 7.90 8.13 3.17
C GLN A 123 8.60 9.31 2.49
N ALA A 124 9.44 9.05 1.48
CA ALA A 124 10.11 10.12 0.73
C ALA A 124 9.11 10.96 -0.08
N ASN A 125 8.14 10.31 -0.73
CA ASN A 125 7.14 10.97 -1.57
C ASN A 125 5.99 11.62 -0.78
N THR A 126 5.85 11.34 0.52
CA THR A 126 4.99 12.14 1.41
C THR A 126 5.60 13.54 1.60
N ARG A 127 6.90 13.61 1.89
CA ARG A 127 7.62 14.85 2.26
C ARG A 127 7.78 15.86 1.12
N GLU A 128 7.93 15.40 -0.12
CA GLU A 128 8.08 16.29 -1.28
C GLU A 128 6.82 17.13 -1.57
N THR A 129 5.63 16.60 -1.26
CA THR A 129 4.37 17.34 -1.46
C THR A 129 4.11 18.36 -0.36
N ASP A 130 4.59 18.10 0.86
CA ASP A 130 4.49 19.06 1.97
C ASP A 130 5.39 20.29 1.71
N ILE A 131 6.54 20.10 1.06
CA ILE A 131 7.41 21.20 0.64
C ILE A 131 6.78 21.99 -0.51
N ALA A 132 6.25 21.31 -1.54
CA ALA A 132 5.64 21.97 -2.70
C ALA A 132 4.39 22.80 -2.35
N THR A 133 3.64 22.41 -1.31
CA THR A 133 2.48 23.18 -0.81
C THR A 133 2.86 24.33 0.12
N SER A 134 4.08 24.36 0.68
CA SER A 134 4.55 25.42 1.57
C SER A 134 5.10 26.67 0.86
N THR A 135 5.45 26.58 -0.42
CA THR A 135 6.04 27.69 -1.21
C THR A 135 5.01 28.59 -1.92
N GLY A 136 3.71 28.45 -1.61
CA GLY A 136 2.61 29.10 -2.33
C GLY A 136 2.04 30.39 -1.72
N ASP A 137 2.60 30.95 -0.64
CA ASP A 137 2.03 32.15 -0.01
C ASP A 137 3.11 33.21 0.31
N THR A 138 3.49 33.98 -0.69
CA THR A 138 4.05 35.32 -0.49
C THR A 138 3.71 36.19 -1.70
N THR A 139 2.43 36.53 -1.89
CA THR A 139 2.08 37.65 -2.76
C THR A 139 1.83 38.88 -1.90
N HIS A 140 2.74 39.84 -2.06
CA HIS A 140 2.71 41.22 -1.59
C HIS A 140 1.32 41.83 -1.35
N GLU A 141 1.05 42.22 -0.10
CA GLU A 141 0.32 43.45 0.17
C GLU A 141 1.26 44.64 -0.11
N ARG A 142 0.96 45.40 -1.17
CA ARG A 142 1.42 46.77 -1.34
C ARG A 142 0.38 47.58 -2.10
N PHE A 143 -0.06 48.62 -1.40
CA PHE A 143 -0.85 49.81 -1.80
C PHE A 143 -2.37 49.67 -1.81
#